data_AF-A0A535AYT7-F1
#
_entry.id   AF-A0A535AYT7-F1
#
_cell.length_a   1.000
_cell.length_b   1.000
_cell.length_c   1.000
_cell.angle_alpha   90.00
_cell.angle_beta   90.00
_cell.angle_gamma   90.00
#
_symmetry.space_group_name_H-M   'P 1'
#
loop_
_entity.id
_entity.type
_entity.pdbx_description
1 polymer ?
#
loop_
_entity_poly.entity_id
_entity_poly.type
_entity_poly.pdbx_seq_one_letter_code
_entity_poly.pdbx_strand_id
1 'polypeptide(L)'
;MATRRPSPARAAPLYTNPPAGKYQIILTAFGERDADGDGIENGLDTCPFDVNVGNPRVKGEGDADEDGLDAACDPNDFENNPDQDGDGYLNRDDICPLVPSTQKDVDGDQIGDECDTVGHGPDVADGKVPLVIQAAEITIK
;
A
#
# COMPACT_ATOMS: atom_id res chain seq x y z
N MET A 1 -32.85 -60.70 -19.22
CA MET A 1 -32.83 -59.22 -19.19
C MET A 1 -31.95 -58.82 -18.01
N ALA A 2 -30.66 -58.54 -18.24
CA ALA A 2 -29.71 -58.22 -17.16
C ALA A 2 -29.38 -56.73 -17.23
N THR A 3 -29.90 -55.96 -16.29
CA THR A 3 -29.68 -54.51 -16.16
C THR A 3 -28.27 -54.26 -15.64
N ARG A 4 -27.37 -53.76 -16.50
CA ARG A 4 -26.06 -53.22 -16.06
C ARG A 4 -26.33 -51.98 -15.20
N ARG A 5 -26.00 -52.05 -13.91
CA ARG A 5 -25.91 -50.85 -13.06
C ARG A 5 -24.78 -49.96 -13.60
N PRO A 6 -24.98 -48.64 -13.74
CA PRO A 6 -23.88 -47.74 -14.03
C PRO A 6 -22.91 -47.76 -12.85
N SER A 7 -21.62 -47.94 -13.14
CA SER A 7 -20.56 -47.79 -12.13
C SER A 7 -20.63 -46.38 -11.53
N PRO A 8 -20.48 -46.23 -10.21
CA PRO A 8 -20.42 -44.91 -9.60
C PRO A 8 -19.20 -44.19 -10.18
N ALA A 9 -19.43 -43.01 -10.77
CA ALA A 9 -18.35 -42.13 -11.17
C ALA A 9 -17.47 -41.88 -9.94
N ARG A 10 -16.21 -42.29 -10.03
CA ARG A 10 -15.23 -42.19 -8.96
C ARG A 10 -15.04 -40.70 -8.69
N ALA A 11 -15.57 -40.21 -7.57
CA ALA A 11 -15.37 -38.83 -7.16
C ALA A 11 -13.86 -38.62 -6.98
N ALA A 12 -13.26 -37.83 -7.87
CA ALA A 12 -11.86 -37.45 -7.75
C ALA A 12 -11.77 -36.35 -6.68
N PRO A 13 -10.88 -36.48 -5.69
CA PRO A 13 -10.65 -35.41 -4.72
C PRO A 13 -10.13 -34.18 -5.46
N LEU A 14 -10.79 -33.03 -5.25
CA LEU A 14 -10.42 -31.75 -5.85
C LEU A 14 -9.09 -31.21 -5.29
N TYR A 15 -8.72 -31.66 -4.09
CA TYR A 15 -7.46 -31.32 -3.43
C TYR A 15 -6.91 -32.57 -2.72
N THR A 16 -5.65 -32.88 -2.99
CA THR A 16 -4.90 -33.92 -2.28
C THR A 16 -3.64 -33.30 -1.70
N ASN A 17 -3.24 -33.75 -0.51
CA ASN A 17 -1.94 -33.35 0.04
C ASN A 17 -0.83 -33.71 -0.97
N PRO A 18 0.22 -32.88 -1.06
CA PRO A 18 1.36 -33.21 -1.90
C PRO A 18 1.98 -34.53 -1.45
N PRO A 19 2.51 -35.35 -2.37
CA PRO A 19 3.28 -36.54 -2.02
C PRO A 19 4.44 -36.25 -1.06
N ALA A 20 4.97 -37.29 -0.40
CA ALA A 20 6.23 -37.16 0.31
C ALA A 20 7.34 -36.73 -0.66
N GLY A 21 8.14 -35.73 -0.27
CA GLY A 21 9.10 -35.10 -1.16
C GLY A 21 9.68 -33.80 -0.62
N LYS A 22 10.61 -33.23 -1.37
CA LYS A 22 11.18 -31.90 -1.10
C LYS A 22 10.46 -30.86 -1.94
N TYR A 23 10.07 -29.76 -1.32
CA TYR A 23 9.41 -28.64 -1.96
C TYR A 23 10.16 -27.36 -1.64
N GLN A 24 10.26 -26.48 -2.63
CA GLN A 24 10.67 -25.10 -2.41
C GLN A 24 9.40 -24.28 -2.22
N ILE A 25 9.24 -23.68 -1.05
CA ILE A 25 8.25 -22.63 -0.85
C ILE A 25 8.94 -21.32 -1.17
N ILE A 26 8.39 -20.60 -2.15
CA ILE A 26 8.84 -19.27 -2.52
C ILE A 26 7.79 -18.29 -2.03
N LEU A 27 8.18 -17.41 -1.13
CA LEU A 27 7.43 -16.22 -0.74
C LEU A 27 7.96 -15.05 -1.55
N THR A 28 7.08 -14.40 -2.30
CA THR A 28 7.38 -13.13 -2.97
C THR A 28 6.55 -12.06 -2.30
N ALA A 29 7.20 -11.03 -1.78
CA ALA A 29 6.57 -9.86 -1.19
C ALA A 29 6.98 -8.61 -1.96
N PHE A 30 6.01 -7.76 -2.24
CA PHE A 30 6.18 -6.44 -2.83
C PHE A 30 5.76 -5.45 -1.74
N GLY A 31 6.58 -4.43 -1.45
CA GLY A 31 6.10 -3.27 -0.71
C GLY A 31 5.40 -2.29 -1.64
N GLU A 32 4.68 -1.34 -1.07
CA GLU A 32 4.13 -0.22 -1.82
C GLU A 32 5.24 0.82 -2.08
N ARG A 33 4.90 1.88 -2.81
CA ARG A 33 5.84 2.95 -3.17
C ARG A 33 6.10 3.85 -1.97
N ASP A 34 7.33 4.32 -1.88
CA ASP A 34 7.85 5.20 -0.82
C ASP A 34 8.79 6.19 -1.51
N ALA A 35 8.29 7.41 -1.72
CA ALA A 35 8.90 8.46 -2.53
C ALA A 35 10.07 9.13 -1.83
N ASP A 36 9.99 9.36 -0.52
CA ASP A 36 11.04 10.02 0.26
C ASP A 36 12.00 9.03 0.96
N GLY A 37 11.61 7.76 1.07
CA GLY A 37 12.41 6.67 1.62
C GLY A 37 12.40 6.59 3.14
N ASP A 38 11.40 7.14 3.82
CA ASP A 38 11.31 7.10 5.29
C ASP A 38 10.77 5.77 5.85
N GLY A 39 10.27 4.89 4.98
CA GLY A 39 9.71 3.59 5.33
C GLY A 39 8.20 3.60 5.59
N ILE A 40 7.53 4.71 5.29
CA ILE A 40 6.08 4.84 5.19
C ILE A 40 5.73 4.93 3.71
N GLU A 41 4.74 4.17 3.30
CA GLU A 41 4.37 4.10 1.89
C GLU A 41 3.50 5.30 1.50
N ASN A 42 3.63 5.85 0.29
CA ASN A 42 2.98 7.08 -0.18
C ASN A 42 1.51 7.21 0.26
N GLY A 43 0.69 6.16 0.08
CA GLY A 43 -0.73 6.20 0.46
C GLY A 43 -1.03 6.16 1.96
N LEU A 44 -0.03 5.93 2.81
CA LEU A 44 -0.08 6.06 4.27
C LEU A 44 0.78 7.21 4.79
N ASP A 45 1.58 7.82 3.91
CA ASP A 45 2.49 8.88 4.22
C ASP A 45 1.75 10.22 4.12
N THR A 46 1.69 10.92 5.24
CA THR A 46 1.05 12.22 5.36
C THR A 46 1.87 13.33 4.70
N CYS A 47 3.15 13.08 4.44
CA CYS A 47 4.05 14.01 3.75
C CYS A 47 4.87 13.28 2.68
N PRO A 48 4.28 12.86 1.53
CA PRO A 48 4.91 11.93 0.58
C PRO A 48 6.29 12.31 0.02
N PHE A 49 6.72 13.57 0.16
CA PHE A 49 8.02 14.05 -0.30
C PHE A 49 8.91 14.60 0.81
N ASP A 50 8.44 14.60 2.06
CA ASP A 50 9.14 15.14 3.23
C ASP A 50 9.10 14.12 4.38
N VAL A 51 10.28 13.63 4.79
CA VAL A 51 10.43 12.60 5.84
C VAL A 51 9.61 12.94 7.09
N ASN A 52 8.67 12.07 7.42
CA ASN A 52 7.78 12.26 8.56
C ASN A 52 8.58 12.35 9.88
N VAL A 53 8.17 13.29 10.73
CA VAL A 53 8.74 13.43 12.09
C VAL A 53 8.22 12.31 12.98
N GLY A 54 6.96 11.92 12.79
CA GLY A 54 6.28 10.89 13.56
C GLY A 54 5.93 9.65 12.76
N ASN A 55 5.06 8.82 13.35
CA ASN A 55 4.52 7.64 12.70
C ASN A 55 3.02 7.84 12.51
N PRO A 56 2.51 7.93 11.27
CA PRO A 56 1.10 8.21 11.00
C PRO A 56 0.14 7.10 11.47
N ARG A 57 0.68 5.96 11.92
CA ARG A 57 -0.04 4.84 12.54
C ARG A 57 -0.22 5.02 14.05
N VAL A 58 0.46 5.99 14.66
CA VAL A 58 0.36 6.34 16.08
C VAL A 58 -0.27 7.72 16.19
N LYS A 59 -1.45 7.76 16.82
CA LYS A 59 -2.22 9.00 16.95
C LYS A 59 -1.43 10.09 17.69
N GLY A 60 -1.27 11.23 17.05
CA GLY A 60 -0.61 12.42 17.60
C GLY A 60 0.92 12.34 17.64
N GLU A 61 1.54 11.32 17.04
CA GLU A 61 2.99 11.26 16.88
C GLU A 61 3.36 12.01 15.61
N GLY A 62 4.04 13.15 15.75
CA GLY A 62 4.42 14.00 14.61
C GLY A 62 3.30 14.91 14.10
N ASP A 63 2.09 14.80 14.62
CA ASP A 63 0.89 15.57 14.26
C ASP A 63 0.27 16.11 15.56
N ALA A 64 0.68 17.29 15.99
CA ALA A 64 0.39 17.77 17.35
C ALA A 64 -1.02 18.33 17.51
N ASP A 65 -1.67 18.73 16.43
CA ASP A 65 -3.06 19.20 16.44
C ASP A 65 -4.08 18.17 15.95
N GLU A 66 -3.61 17.01 15.49
CA GLU A 66 -4.40 15.85 15.07
C GLU A 66 -5.29 16.12 13.86
N ASP A 67 -4.83 16.93 12.92
CA ASP A 67 -5.57 17.24 11.69
C ASP A 67 -5.30 16.27 10.54
N GLY A 68 -4.27 15.43 10.66
CA GLY A 68 -3.93 14.41 9.68
C GLY A 68 -2.73 14.74 8.79
N LEU A 69 -2.04 15.86 9.01
CA LEU A 69 -0.72 16.14 8.45
C LEU A 69 0.37 15.94 9.50
N ASP A 70 1.56 15.50 9.07
CA ASP A 70 2.73 15.49 9.94
C ASP A 70 3.41 16.86 9.90
N ALA A 71 4.00 17.27 11.03
CA ALA A 71 4.76 18.50 11.22
C ALA A 71 5.88 18.71 10.19
N ALA A 72 6.31 17.66 9.48
CA ALA A 72 7.21 17.75 8.34
C ALA A 72 6.66 18.64 7.22
N CYS A 73 5.36 18.55 6.91
CA CYS A 73 4.72 19.27 5.81
C CYS A 73 3.49 20.11 6.24
N ASP A 74 3.03 19.99 7.48
CA ASP A 74 1.97 20.82 8.02
C ASP A 74 2.40 22.30 8.12
N PRO A 75 1.69 23.24 7.45
CA PRO A 75 1.95 24.67 7.56
C PRO A 75 1.77 25.24 8.98
N ASN A 76 0.97 24.60 9.84
CA ASN A 76 0.75 24.99 11.24
C ASN A 76 0.30 23.82 12.15
N ASP A 77 1.25 22.98 12.56
CA ASP A 77 1.12 21.81 13.49
C ASP A 77 0.54 22.11 14.90
N PHE A 78 0.00 23.30 15.15
CA PHE A 78 -0.64 23.66 16.42
C PHE A 78 -2.06 24.22 16.24
N GLU A 79 -2.60 24.23 15.02
CA GLU A 79 -3.93 24.73 14.69
C GLU A 79 -4.68 23.74 13.79
N ASN A 80 -5.47 22.87 14.41
CA ASN A 80 -6.22 21.83 13.72
C ASN A 80 -6.97 22.33 12.48
N ASN A 81 -6.56 21.86 11.30
CA ASN A 81 -7.25 22.09 10.04
C ASN A 81 -7.31 20.82 9.17
N PRO A 82 -8.37 19.98 9.32
CA PRO A 82 -8.40 18.64 8.74
C PRO A 82 -8.61 18.60 7.22
N ASP A 83 -8.69 19.76 6.56
CA ASP A 83 -8.81 19.96 5.11
C ASP A 83 -8.01 21.23 4.77
N GLN A 84 -6.70 21.04 4.59
CA GLN A 84 -5.74 22.14 4.56
C GLN A 84 -5.84 23.00 3.30
N ASP A 85 -6.33 22.42 2.20
CA ASP A 85 -6.46 23.09 0.92
C ASP A 85 -7.90 23.50 0.55
N GLY A 86 -8.90 22.96 1.25
CA GLY A 86 -10.30 23.32 1.15
C GLY A 86 -11.01 22.71 -0.06
N ASP A 87 -10.51 21.62 -0.62
CA ASP A 87 -11.10 20.95 -1.78
C ASP A 87 -12.25 19.98 -1.42
N GLY A 88 -12.41 19.68 -0.13
CA GLY A 88 -13.44 18.83 0.43
C GLY A 88 -13.03 17.38 0.69
N TYR A 89 -11.77 17.02 0.44
CA TYR A 89 -11.14 15.82 0.96
C TYR A 89 -10.43 16.14 2.28
N LEU A 90 -10.45 15.21 3.23
CA LEU A 90 -9.72 15.41 4.49
C LEU A 90 -8.25 15.09 4.25
N ASN A 91 -7.32 15.73 4.97
CA ASN A 91 -5.87 15.56 4.80
C ASN A 91 -5.43 14.08 4.70
N ARG A 92 -6.04 13.17 5.47
CA ARG A 92 -5.71 11.72 5.45
C ARG A 92 -6.31 10.93 4.28
N ASP A 93 -7.35 11.44 3.64
CA ASP A 93 -8.03 10.83 2.50
C ASP A 93 -7.71 11.56 1.19
N ASP A 94 -6.83 12.56 1.24
CA ASP A 94 -6.43 13.42 0.13
C ASP A 94 -5.03 13.04 -0.35
N ILE A 95 -4.88 12.69 -1.63
CA ILE A 95 -3.58 12.39 -2.25
C ILE A 95 -2.75 13.65 -2.58
N CYS A 96 -3.32 14.84 -2.36
CA CYS A 96 -2.67 16.14 -2.48
C CYS A 96 -3.09 17.13 -1.38
N PRO A 97 -2.85 16.84 -0.08
CA PRO A 97 -3.44 17.60 1.04
C PRO A 97 -3.16 19.11 1.09
N LEU A 98 -2.20 19.60 0.32
CA LEU A 98 -1.76 20.99 0.29
C LEU A 98 -2.12 21.71 -1.02
N VAL A 99 -2.71 21.00 -2.00
CA VAL A 99 -2.98 21.51 -3.35
C VAL A 99 -4.34 20.99 -3.82
N PRO A 100 -5.35 21.88 -3.97
CA PRO A 100 -6.71 21.47 -4.29
C PRO A 100 -6.77 20.59 -5.53
N SER A 101 -7.33 19.39 -5.40
CA SER A 101 -7.25 18.37 -6.43
C SER A 101 -8.61 17.73 -6.72
N THR A 102 -8.62 16.84 -7.71
CA THR A 102 -9.78 15.97 -7.95
C THR A 102 -9.45 14.50 -7.68
N GLN A 103 -8.41 14.24 -6.87
CA GLN A 103 -7.88 12.91 -6.58
C GLN A 103 -7.48 12.15 -7.86
N LYS A 104 -6.88 12.87 -8.82
CA LYS A 104 -6.38 12.27 -10.05
C LYS A 104 -4.95 11.78 -9.82
N ASP A 105 -4.69 10.53 -10.17
CA ASP A 105 -3.38 9.89 -10.08
C ASP A 105 -3.23 8.99 -11.32
N VAL A 106 -2.51 9.48 -12.33
CA VAL A 106 -2.38 8.83 -13.64
C VAL A 106 -1.42 7.65 -13.61
N ASP A 107 -0.36 7.73 -12.83
CA ASP A 107 0.71 6.74 -12.82
C ASP A 107 0.61 5.72 -11.66
N GLY A 108 -0.31 5.96 -10.72
CA GLY A 108 -0.73 5.05 -9.68
C GLY A 108 0.22 4.98 -8.50
N ASP A 109 0.95 6.06 -8.20
CA ASP A 109 1.87 6.11 -7.08
C ASP A 109 1.28 6.61 -5.75
N GLN A 110 -0.01 6.94 -5.75
CA GLN A 110 -0.75 7.50 -4.61
C GLN A 110 -0.38 8.93 -4.24
N ILE A 111 0.24 9.67 -5.15
CA ILE A 111 0.45 11.12 -5.09
C ILE A 111 -0.38 11.71 -6.24
N GLY A 112 -1.19 12.72 -5.96
CA GLY A 112 -2.06 13.26 -7.01
C GLY A 112 -1.32 14.10 -8.05
N ASP A 113 -1.79 14.05 -9.29
CA ASP A 113 -1.20 14.74 -10.43
C ASP A 113 -0.98 16.26 -10.18
N GLU A 114 -1.86 16.87 -9.38
CA GLU A 114 -1.82 18.30 -9.05
C GLU A 114 -0.66 18.67 -8.11
N CYS A 115 -0.24 17.76 -7.23
CA CYS A 115 0.85 17.95 -6.28
C CYS A 115 2.12 17.15 -6.63
N ASP A 116 2.04 16.22 -7.57
CA ASP A 116 3.18 15.51 -8.16
C ASP A 116 3.99 16.43 -9.08
N THR A 117 4.68 17.37 -8.46
CA THR A 117 5.57 18.36 -9.09
C THR A 117 7.01 18.20 -8.62
N VAL A 118 7.22 17.37 -7.60
CA VAL A 118 8.49 16.92 -7.05
C VAL A 118 8.74 15.50 -7.59
N GLY A 119 9.97 14.99 -7.57
CA GLY A 119 10.24 13.65 -8.09
C GLY A 119 10.26 13.56 -9.62
N HIS A 120 9.46 12.67 -10.20
CA HIS A 120 9.41 12.41 -11.64
C HIS A 120 8.19 13.05 -12.34
N GLY A 121 7.23 13.57 -11.58
CA GLY A 121 6.04 14.25 -12.08
C GLY A 121 4.93 13.28 -12.53
N PRO A 122 3.75 13.81 -12.90
CA PRO A 122 2.44 13.14 -12.81
C PRO A 122 2.20 11.99 -13.80
N ASP A 123 3.20 11.69 -14.62
CA ASP A 123 3.14 10.65 -15.64
C ASP A 123 4.11 9.49 -15.33
N VAL A 124 4.91 9.58 -14.26
CA VAL A 124 5.94 8.61 -13.90
C VAL A 124 6.00 8.40 -12.39
N ALA A 125 5.40 7.29 -11.97
CA ALA A 125 5.24 6.93 -10.57
C ALA A 125 6.52 7.00 -9.72
N ASP A 126 6.45 7.78 -8.65
CA ASP A 126 7.52 8.02 -7.69
C ASP A 126 7.69 6.88 -6.67
N GLY A 127 8.83 6.93 -5.98
CA GLY A 127 9.19 5.97 -4.95
C GLY A 127 9.62 4.58 -5.42
N LYS A 128 10.26 3.85 -4.50
CA LYS A 128 10.78 2.51 -4.77
C LYS A 128 9.78 1.45 -4.33
N VAL A 129 9.61 0.41 -5.15
CA VAL A 129 8.86 -0.80 -4.80
C VAL A 129 9.86 -1.86 -4.28
N PRO A 130 9.97 -2.10 -2.96
CA PRO A 130 10.88 -3.11 -2.46
C PRO A 130 10.35 -4.51 -2.80
N LEU A 131 11.17 -5.32 -3.47
CA LEU A 131 10.87 -6.71 -3.78
C LEU A 131 11.71 -7.64 -2.91
N VAL A 132 11.03 -8.46 -2.10
CA VAL A 132 11.65 -9.50 -1.28
C VAL A 132 11.21 -10.86 -1.77
N ILE A 133 12.18 -11.67 -2.20
CA ILE A 133 11.97 -13.08 -2.58
C ILE A 133 12.66 -13.95 -1.53
N GLN A 134 11.89 -14.76 -0.82
CA GLN A 134 12.39 -15.68 0.17
C GLN A 134 12.04 -17.12 -0.21
N ALA A 135 13.04 -17.99 -0.29
CA ALA A 135 12.84 -19.41 -0.59
C ALA A 135 13.21 -20.27 0.62
N ALA A 136 12.39 -21.28 0.89
CA ALA A 136 12.64 -22.27 1.93
C ALA A 136 12.39 -23.69 1.41
N GLU A 137 13.31 -24.61 1.68
CA GLU A 137 13.06 -26.04 1.48
C GLU A 137 12.23 -26.60 2.62
N ILE A 138 11.10 -27.23 2.28
CA ILE A 138 10.35 -28.09 3.17
C ILE A 138 10.41 -29.54 2.69
N THR A 139 10.41 -30.47 3.63
CA THR A 139 10.30 -31.90 3.34
C THR A 139 9.00 -32.42 3.91
N ILE A 140 8.12 -32.93 3.04
CA ILE A 140 6.92 -33.68 3.44
C ILE A 140 7.33 -35.14 3.57
N LYS A 141 7.09 -35.75 4.73
CA LYS A 141 7.40 -37.15 5.03
C LYS A 141 6.15 -38.02 4.93
#